data_AF-A0A9P6Q466-F1
#
_entry.id   AF-A0A9P6Q466-F1
#
_cell.length_a   1.000
_cell.length_b   1.000
_cell.length_c   1.000
_cell.angle_alpha   90.00
_cell.angle_beta   90.00
_cell.angle_gamma   90.00
#
_symmetry.space_group_name_H-M   'P 1'
#
loop_
_entity.id
_entity.type
_entity.pdbx_description
1 polymer ?
#
loop_
_entity_poly.entity_id
_entity_poly.type
_entity_poly.pdbx_seq_one_letter_code
_entity_poly.pdbx_strand_id
1 'polypeptide(L)'
;MRLAKSLVVFAAATVALAQDAIISRGFFVGEDTSTPGARGPEVFRNPKNHAIAAASLLKHAASRVNYVPHSQLPSKTCESYSLFQEKLRTSLALSDGDLYWVTLKLKGGASDLQDKIQQQYPYDNEASIARQLRHALPWFIRDATLKKWQLTVVLIRKPKDSDDRVIVELVSIGLLLDTTRNGVVEIPEQEAIFVTKQYEMKTNFVVERADRLFDVVGVTSLNKFGLYFTSPPAQFPNIRDWYDNGKPLHDDEGCFDF
;
A
#
# COMPACT_ATOMS: atom_id res chain seq x y z
N MET A 1 -7.74 -38.26 -56.36
CA MET A 1 -7.76 -38.06 -54.89
C MET A 1 -6.69 -37.03 -54.53
N ARG A 2 -7.06 -35.76 -54.30
CA ARG A 2 -6.12 -34.68 -53.95
C ARG A 2 -6.24 -34.44 -52.44
N LEU A 3 -5.22 -34.84 -51.68
CA LEU A 3 -5.09 -34.55 -50.26
C LEU A 3 -4.59 -33.11 -50.11
N ALA A 4 -5.49 -32.20 -49.73
CA ALA A 4 -5.12 -30.86 -49.30
C ALA A 4 -4.40 -30.96 -47.95
N LYS A 5 -3.12 -30.58 -47.93
CA LYS A 5 -2.34 -30.44 -46.70
C LYS A 5 -2.79 -29.15 -46.01
N SER A 6 -3.63 -29.28 -44.99
CA SER A 6 -4.01 -28.17 -44.12
C SER A 6 -2.81 -27.79 -43.23
N LEU A 7 -2.23 -26.63 -43.51
CA LEU A 7 -1.23 -25.99 -42.64
C LEU A 7 -1.99 -25.28 -41.52
N VAL A 8 -2.02 -25.86 -40.32
CA VAL A 8 -2.57 -25.21 -39.13
C VAL A 8 -1.48 -24.31 -38.56
N VAL A 9 -1.60 -23.01 -38.77
CA VAL A 9 -0.76 -21.99 -38.13
C VAL A 9 -1.34 -21.72 -36.75
N PHE A 10 -0.75 -22.34 -35.72
CA PHE A 10 -1.00 -21.95 -34.33
C PHE A 10 -0.31 -20.60 -34.09
N ALA A 11 -1.06 -19.51 -34.23
CA ALA A 11 -0.65 -18.22 -33.69
C ALA A 11 -0.73 -18.32 -32.15
N ALA A 12 0.40 -18.63 -31.51
CA ALA A 12 0.54 -18.43 -30.07
C ALA A 12 0.53 -16.92 -29.83
N ALA A 13 -0.66 -16.36 -29.61
CA ALA A 13 -0.81 -15.04 -29.03
C ALA A 13 -0.29 -15.14 -27.59
N THR A 14 0.98 -14.78 -27.38
CA THR A 14 1.49 -14.48 -26.05
C THR A 14 0.73 -13.25 -25.58
N VAL A 15 -0.39 -13.47 -24.88
CA VAL A 15 -1.05 -12.42 -24.13
C VAL A 15 -0.04 -12.04 -23.06
N ALA A 16 0.70 -10.96 -23.29
CA ALA A 16 1.52 -10.37 -22.25
C ALA A 16 0.56 -9.99 -21.12
N LEU A 17 0.53 -10.82 -20.07
CA LEU A 17 -0.23 -10.53 -18.86
C LEU A 17 0.32 -9.22 -18.33
N ALA A 18 -0.52 -8.17 -18.37
CA ALA A 18 -0.17 -6.91 -17.73
C ALA A 18 0.15 -7.22 -16.27
N GLN A 19 1.38 -6.93 -15.86
CA GLN A 19 1.80 -7.15 -14.49
C GLN A 19 1.27 -6.00 -13.63
N ASP A 20 0.87 -6.36 -12.42
CA ASP A 20 0.28 -5.44 -11.47
C ASP A 20 1.36 -4.97 -10.50
N ALA A 21 1.29 -3.70 -10.12
CA ALA A 21 2.28 -3.07 -9.25
C ALA A 21 1.62 -2.41 -8.05
N ILE A 22 2.24 -2.51 -6.87
CA ILE A 22 1.78 -1.81 -5.67
C ILE A 22 2.86 -0.86 -5.18
N ILE A 23 2.49 0.41 -5.04
CA ILE A 23 3.28 1.42 -4.34
C ILE A 23 2.57 1.75 -3.04
N SER A 24 3.33 1.78 -1.94
CA SER A 24 2.80 2.17 -0.64
C SER A 24 3.49 3.40 -0.06
N ARG A 25 2.76 4.12 0.79
CA ARG A 25 3.28 5.16 1.67
C ARG A 25 2.77 4.99 3.08
N GLY A 26 3.64 5.19 4.07
CA GLY A 26 3.25 5.25 5.48
C GLY A 26 2.96 6.69 5.90
N PHE A 27 1.82 6.94 6.55
CA PHE A 27 1.45 8.27 7.00
C PHE A 27 0.77 8.24 8.37
N PHE A 28 1.04 9.26 9.19
CA PHE A 28 0.39 9.46 10.48
C PHE A 28 -0.44 10.75 10.41
N VAL A 29 -1.68 10.68 10.87
CA VAL A 29 -2.62 11.81 10.92
C VAL A 29 -3.17 11.96 12.33
N GLY A 30 -3.18 13.19 12.80
CA GLY A 30 -3.60 13.55 14.15
C GLY A 30 -2.47 14.22 14.91
N GLU A 31 -2.68 14.36 16.21
CA GLU A 31 -1.67 14.89 17.11
C GLU A 31 -0.80 13.75 17.65
N ASP A 32 0.52 13.86 17.45
CA ASP A 32 1.47 12.94 18.06
C ASP A 32 1.56 13.25 19.55
N THR A 33 0.71 12.57 20.31
CA THR A 33 0.63 12.64 21.77
C THR A 33 1.61 11.69 22.44
N SER A 34 2.46 10.99 21.67
CA SER A 34 3.39 10.01 22.22
C SER A 34 4.43 10.66 23.11
N THR A 35 4.77 9.98 24.20
CA THR A 35 5.78 10.47 25.13
C THR A 35 7.15 10.42 24.46
N PRO A 36 7.91 11.54 24.42
CA PRO A 36 9.25 11.54 23.84
C PRO A 36 10.13 10.48 24.50
N GLY A 37 10.66 9.56 23.70
CA GLY A 37 11.52 8.48 24.21
C GLY A 37 10.78 7.29 24.85
N ALA A 38 9.46 7.17 24.69
CA ALA A 38 8.70 5.99 25.11
C ALA A 38 9.33 4.70 24.57
N ARG A 39 9.53 3.72 25.46
CA ARG A 39 10.18 2.43 25.19
C ARG A 39 9.57 1.34 26.05
N GLY A 40 9.88 0.09 25.71
CA GLY A 40 9.42 -1.04 26.51
C GLY A 40 7.92 -1.28 26.39
N PRO A 41 7.35 -2.07 27.34
CA PRO A 41 5.92 -2.33 27.42
C PRO A 41 5.05 -1.07 27.58
N GLU A 42 5.61 0.04 28.06
CA GLU A 42 4.87 1.31 28.26
C GLU A 42 4.35 1.93 26.96
N VAL A 43 4.93 1.55 25.81
CA VAL A 43 4.38 1.91 24.49
C VAL A 43 2.98 1.33 24.27
N PHE A 44 2.73 0.14 24.80
CA PHE A 44 1.46 -0.58 24.67
C PHE A 44 0.52 -0.36 25.87
N ARG A 45 1.05 -0.05 27.06
CA ARG A 45 0.20 0.24 28.24
C ARG A 45 -0.41 1.65 28.23
N ASN A 46 0.34 2.62 27.70
CA ASN A 46 -0.05 4.02 27.83
C ASN A 46 -0.87 4.48 26.61
N PRO A 47 -2.12 4.94 26.80
CA PRO A 47 -2.96 5.44 25.71
C PRO A 47 -2.33 6.56 24.89
N LYS A 48 -1.47 7.39 25.51
CA LYS A 48 -0.73 8.44 24.80
C LYS A 48 0.20 7.87 23.72
N ASN A 49 0.74 6.67 23.93
CA ASN A 49 1.69 6.01 23.04
C ASN A 49 1.03 5.06 22.03
N HIS A 50 -0.30 4.94 22.03
CA HIS A 50 -1.03 3.96 21.23
C HIS A 50 -0.86 4.13 19.71
N ALA A 51 -0.52 5.33 19.22
CA ALA A 51 -0.12 5.52 17.83
C ALA A 51 1.20 4.77 17.50
N ILE A 52 2.17 4.78 18.43
CA ILE A 52 3.40 3.98 18.33
C ILE A 52 3.09 2.48 18.45
N ALA A 53 2.15 2.09 19.32
CA ALA A 53 1.71 0.70 19.41
C ALA A 53 1.12 0.21 18.07
N ALA A 54 0.22 0.98 17.45
CA ALA A 54 -0.33 0.68 16.13
C ALA A 54 0.75 0.59 15.05
N ALA A 55 1.71 1.53 15.02
CA ALA A 55 2.86 1.48 14.12
C ALA A 55 3.68 0.21 14.28
N SER A 56 3.88 -0.23 15.52
CA SER A 56 4.61 -1.45 15.86
C SER A 56 3.86 -2.70 15.40
N LEU A 57 2.55 -2.76 15.66
CA LEU A 57 1.67 -3.84 15.21
C LEU A 57 1.66 -3.96 13.68
N LEU A 58 1.52 -2.83 12.97
CA LEU A 58 1.52 -2.79 11.51
C LEU A 58 2.84 -3.31 10.94
N LYS A 59 3.98 -2.81 11.43
CA LYS A 59 5.29 -3.27 10.97
C LYS A 59 5.48 -4.76 11.25
N HIS A 60 5.06 -5.25 12.41
CA HIS A 60 5.15 -6.67 12.73
C HIS A 60 4.26 -7.52 11.81
N ALA A 61 3.01 -7.12 11.58
CA ALA A 61 2.13 -7.82 10.65
C ALA A 61 2.74 -7.89 9.24
N ALA A 62 3.32 -6.78 8.76
CA ALA A 62 3.99 -6.71 7.47
C ALA A 62 5.24 -7.59 7.40
N SER A 63 6.10 -7.57 8.44
CA SER A 63 7.33 -8.38 8.46
C SER A 63 7.05 -9.88 8.48
N ARG A 64 5.94 -10.32 9.08
CA ARG A 64 5.52 -11.73 9.12
C ARG A 64 5.17 -12.31 7.75
N VAL A 65 4.92 -11.46 6.75
CA VAL A 65 4.55 -11.86 5.39
C VAL A 65 5.49 -11.26 4.34
N ASN A 66 6.66 -10.78 4.79
CA ASN A 66 7.66 -10.12 3.95
C ASN A 66 7.09 -8.97 3.10
N TYR A 67 6.09 -8.25 3.62
CA TYR A 67 5.64 -7.01 3.01
C TYR A 67 6.56 -5.86 3.44
N VAL A 68 7.48 -5.49 2.56
CA VAL A 68 8.55 -4.51 2.82
C VAL A 68 8.65 -3.52 1.65
N PRO A 69 7.66 -2.62 1.47
CA PRO A 69 7.55 -1.77 0.28
C PRO A 69 8.79 -0.91 0.01
N HIS A 70 9.48 -0.46 1.06
CA HIS A 70 10.67 0.37 0.93
C HIS A 70 11.89 -0.34 0.31
N SER A 71 11.91 -1.68 0.29
CA SER A 71 13.03 -2.48 -0.21
C SER A 71 12.67 -3.43 -1.34
N GLN A 72 11.41 -3.44 -1.77
CA GLN A 72 10.89 -4.35 -2.79
C GLN A 72 10.48 -3.60 -4.06
N LEU A 73 10.60 -4.28 -5.20
CA LEU A 73 10.07 -3.77 -6.46
C LEU A 73 8.54 -3.76 -6.40
N PRO A 74 7.86 -2.72 -6.93
CA PRO A 74 6.40 -2.64 -6.92
C PRO A 74 5.67 -3.85 -7.50
N SER A 75 6.25 -4.53 -8.50
CA SER A 75 5.67 -5.74 -9.09
C SER A 75 5.78 -6.99 -8.20
N LYS A 76 6.66 -6.97 -7.19
CA LYS A 76 6.90 -8.11 -6.29
C LYS A 76 6.13 -8.03 -4.97
N THR A 77 5.35 -6.97 -4.76
CA THR A 77 4.71 -6.70 -3.48
C THR A 77 3.27 -7.18 -3.40
N CYS A 78 2.63 -7.54 -4.52
CA CYS A 78 1.21 -7.91 -4.56
C CYS A 78 0.82 -9.03 -3.59
N GLU A 79 1.42 -10.21 -3.72
CA GLU A 79 1.09 -11.36 -2.87
C GLU A 79 1.32 -11.02 -1.40
N SER A 80 2.47 -10.45 -1.08
CA SER A 80 2.81 -10.02 0.29
C SER A 80 1.86 -8.94 0.84
N TYR A 81 1.30 -8.08 -0.02
CA TYR A 81 0.32 -7.07 0.36
C TYR A 81 -1.03 -7.71 0.71
N SER A 82 -1.52 -8.64 -0.11
CA SER A 82 -2.75 -9.39 0.18
C SER A 82 -2.62 -10.17 1.50
N LEU A 83 -1.48 -10.83 1.71
CA LEU A 83 -1.18 -11.51 2.97
C LEU A 83 -1.07 -10.52 4.14
N PHE A 84 -0.55 -9.31 3.92
CA PHE A 84 -0.50 -8.27 4.93
C PHE A 84 -1.91 -7.80 5.34
N GLN A 85 -2.80 -7.54 4.37
CA GLN A 85 -4.21 -7.22 4.65
C GLN A 85 -4.87 -8.33 5.49
N GLU A 86 -4.64 -9.59 5.15
CA GLU A 86 -5.16 -10.74 5.88
C GLU A 86 -4.60 -10.81 7.32
N LYS A 87 -3.32 -10.48 7.53
CA LYS A 87 -2.73 -10.39 8.88
C LYS A 87 -3.35 -9.28 9.72
N LEU A 88 -3.76 -8.16 9.11
CA LEU A 88 -4.47 -7.11 9.84
C LEU A 88 -5.87 -7.58 10.24
N ARG A 89 -6.61 -8.15 9.29
CA ARG A 89 -7.97 -8.69 9.50
C ARG A 89 -8.03 -9.76 10.60
N THR A 90 -7.03 -10.64 10.64
CA THR A 90 -6.96 -11.75 11.62
C THR A 90 -6.24 -11.40 12.93
N SER A 91 -5.78 -10.15 13.09
CA SER A 91 -5.08 -9.72 14.29
C SER A 91 -6.03 -9.65 15.49
N LEU A 92 -5.62 -10.23 16.62
CA LEU A 92 -6.37 -10.09 17.88
C LEU A 92 -6.33 -8.67 18.45
N ALA A 93 -5.35 -7.85 18.06
CA ALA A 93 -5.19 -6.48 18.52
C ALA A 93 -6.03 -5.46 17.71
N LEU A 94 -6.62 -5.89 16.59
CA LEU A 94 -7.43 -5.05 15.70
C LEU A 94 -8.84 -5.63 15.57
N SER A 95 -9.81 -4.78 15.31
CA SER A 95 -11.15 -5.14 14.83
C SER A 95 -11.38 -4.51 13.47
N ASP A 96 -12.11 -5.22 12.60
CA ASP A 96 -12.59 -4.64 11.36
C ASP A 96 -13.46 -3.40 11.67
N GLY A 97 -13.21 -2.31 10.96
CA GLY A 97 -13.99 -1.09 10.99
C GLY A 97 -14.78 -0.91 9.70
N ASP A 98 -15.01 0.35 9.34
CA ASP A 98 -15.76 0.69 8.13
C ASP A 98 -14.99 0.32 6.85
N LEU A 99 -15.76 -0.07 5.83
CA LEU A 99 -15.31 -0.20 4.45
C LEU A 99 -16.00 0.90 3.63
N TYR A 100 -15.20 1.82 3.10
CA TYR A 100 -15.67 2.82 2.15
C TYR A 100 -15.11 2.51 0.77
N TRP A 101 -15.94 2.57 -0.27
CA TRP A 101 -15.49 2.46 -1.65
C TRP A 101 -16.29 3.37 -2.56
N VAL A 102 -15.65 3.88 -3.61
CA VAL A 102 -16.27 4.73 -4.63
C VAL A 102 -15.53 4.59 -5.95
N THR A 103 -16.27 4.71 -7.05
CA THR A 103 -15.68 4.82 -8.39
C THR A 103 -15.41 6.28 -8.72
N LEU A 104 -14.15 6.63 -8.97
CA LEU A 104 -13.72 7.96 -9.38
C LEU A 104 -13.63 8.02 -10.92
N LYS A 105 -14.36 8.97 -11.51
CA LYS A 105 -14.21 9.30 -12.94
C LYS A 105 -13.07 10.29 -13.11
N LEU A 106 -11.92 9.79 -13.52
CA LEU A 106 -10.70 10.58 -13.73
C LEU A 106 -10.66 11.08 -15.17
N LYS A 107 -10.41 12.38 -15.36
CA LYS A 107 -10.16 13.02 -16.66
C LYS A 107 -8.69 12.93 -17.09
N GLY A 108 -7.86 12.33 -16.24
CA GLY A 108 -6.43 12.17 -16.44
C GLY A 108 -5.57 13.21 -15.73
N GLY A 109 -4.29 12.90 -15.60
CA GLY A 109 -3.30 13.69 -14.89
C GLY A 109 -3.38 13.63 -13.36
N ALA A 110 -2.25 13.95 -12.71
CA ALA A 110 -2.08 13.84 -11.26
C ALA A 110 -2.90 14.87 -10.45
N SER A 111 -3.22 16.03 -11.03
CA SER A 111 -4.03 17.06 -10.37
C SER A 111 -5.49 16.65 -10.27
N ASP A 112 -6.08 16.13 -11.36
CA ASP A 112 -7.48 15.64 -11.34
C ASP A 112 -7.64 14.48 -10.36
N LEU A 113 -6.67 13.56 -10.30
CA LEU A 113 -6.63 12.50 -9.27
C LEU A 113 -6.72 13.08 -7.86
N GLN A 114 -5.88 14.06 -7.52
CA GLN A 114 -5.86 14.67 -6.20
C GLN A 114 -7.21 15.35 -5.89
N ASP A 115 -7.74 16.12 -6.83
CA ASP A 115 -8.99 16.85 -6.67
C ASP A 115 -10.18 15.90 -6.46
N LYS A 116 -10.22 14.79 -7.22
CA LYS A 116 -11.26 13.76 -7.09
C LYS A 116 -11.22 13.04 -5.74
N ILE A 117 -10.03 12.66 -5.28
CA ILE A 117 -9.87 12.05 -3.96
C ILE A 117 -10.28 13.04 -2.87
N GLN A 118 -9.85 14.30 -2.97
CA GLN A 118 -10.20 15.34 -1.99
C GLN A 118 -11.72 15.58 -1.92
N GLN A 119 -12.44 15.51 -3.04
CA GLN A 119 -13.88 15.70 -3.09
C GLN A 119 -14.69 14.51 -2.55
N GLN A 120 -14.16 13.29 -2.63
CA GLN A 120 -14.90 12.07 -2.31
C GLN A 120 -14.48 11.42 -0.99
N TYR A 121 -13.28 11.72 -0.48
CA TYR A 121 -12.79 11.12 0.76
C TYR A 121 -13.62 11.64 1.95
N PRO A 122 -14.29 10.77 2.72
CA PRO A 122 -15.32 11.19 3.68
C PRO A 122 -14.77 11.60 5.05
N TYR A 123 -13.45 11.61 5.24
CA TYR A 123 -12.82 11.84 6.54
C TYR A 123 -11.91 13.07 6.51
N ASP A 124 -11.68 13.66 7.68
CA ASP A 124 -10.77 14.78 7.83
C ASP A 124 -9.37 14.48 7.29
N ASN A 125 -8.70 15.53 6.80
CA ASN A 125 -7.36 15.50 6.21
C ASN A 125 -7.34 14.91 4.78
N GLU A 126 -8.48 14.98 4.09
CA GLU A 126 -8.69 14.64 2.69
C GLU A 126 -7.62 15.23 1.78
N ALA A 127 -7.26 16.50 1.97
CA ALA A 127 -6.22 17.17 1.18
C ALA A 127 -4.83 16.57 1.41
N SER A 128 -4.52 16.13 2.64
CA SER A 128 -3.26 15.48 2.96
C SER A 128 -3.20 14.08 2.38
N ILE A 129 -4.26 13.28 2.52
CA ILE A 129 -4.34 11.92 1.97
C ILE A 129 -4.27 11.94 0.44
N ALA A 130 -5.05 12.81 -0.21
CA ALA A 130 -5.00 13.01 -1.66
C ALA A 130 -3.57 13.38 -2.13
N ARG A 131 -2.89 14.27 -1.40
CA ARG A 131 -1.49 14.62 -1.68
C ARG A 131 -0.53 13.44 -1.48
N GLN A 132 -0.72 12.62 -0.45
CA GLN A 132 0.13 11.44 -0.23
C GLN A 132 -0.02 10.43 -1.37
N LEU A 133 -1.25 10.16 -1.83
CA LEU A 133 -1.52 9.30 -2.99
C LEU A 133 -0.95 9.89 -4.28
N ARG A 134 -1.12 11.19 -4.50
CA ARG A 134 -0.47 11.88 -5.63
C ARG A 134 1.05 11.73 -5.59
N HIS A 135 1.67 11.87 -4.42
CA HIS A 135 3.11 11.70 -4.26
C HIS A 135 3.56 10.23 -4.32
N ALA A 136 2.63 9.27 -4.21
CA ALA A 136 2.91 7.86 -4.45
C ALA A 136 2.97 7.53 -5.95
N LEU A 137 2.47 8.41 -6.82
CA LEU A 137 2.59 8.20 -8.26
C LEU A 137 4.07 8.10 -8.66
N PRO A 138 4.45 7.07 -9.42
CA PRO A 138 5.76 7.03 -10.03
C PRO A 138 5.84 8.17 -11.06
N TRP A 139 6.95 8.92 -11.08
CA TRP A 139 7.18 9.92 -12.13
C TRP A 139 7.69 9.25 -13.42
N PHE A 140 8.31 8.08 -13.28
CA PHE A 140 8.92 7.31 -14.36
C PHE A 140 8.69 5.81 -14.13
N ILE A 141 8.28 5.09 -15.18
CA ILE A 141 8.18 3.63 -15.20
C ILE A 141 9.07 3.11 -16.32
N ARG A 142 10.08 2.32 -15.96
CA ARG A 142 10.98 1.69 -16.94
C ARG A 142 10.32 0.53 -17.67
N ASP A 143 9.53 -0.24 -16.93
CA ASP A 143 8.89 -1.45 -17.43
C ASP A 143 7.49 -1.13 -17.97
N ALA A 144 7.41 -0.99 -19.29
CA ALA A 144 6.17 -0.62 -19.97
C ALA A 144 5.07 -1.71 -19.89
N THR A 145 5.38 -2.92 -19.41
CA THR A 145 4.38 -3.97 -19.19
C THR A 145 3.56 -3.76 -17.91
N LEU A 146 4.04 -2.90 -16.99
CA LEU A 146 3.32 -2.53 -15.76
C LEU A 146 2.28 -1.46 -16.06
N LYS A 147 1.04 -1.90 -16.28
CA LYS A 147 -0.08 -1.00 -16.63
C LYS A 147 -1.06 -0.79 -15.49
N LYS A 148 -1.27 -1.78 -14.63
CA LYS A 148 -2.17 -1.66 -13.49
C LYS A 148 -1.37 -1.39 -12.22
N TRP A 149 -1.75 -0.33 -11.52
CA TRP A 149 -1.05 0.17 -10.35
C TRP A 149 -2.04 0.36 -9.22
N GLN A 150 -1.73 -0.21 -8.06
CA GLN A 150 -2.40 0.14 -6.82
C GLN A 150 -1.51 1.11 -6.05
N LEU A 151 -2.03 2.31 -5.82
CA LEU A 151 -1.41 3.25 -4.88
C LEU A 151 -2.09 3.06 -3.53
N THR A 152 -1.31 2.79 -2.49
CA THR A 152 -1.81 2.58 -1.14
C THR A 152 -1.15 3.55 -0.16
N VAL A 153 -1.95 4.13 0.74
CA VAL A 153 -1.47 4.82 1.94
C VAL A 153 -1.88 3.99 3.14
N VAL A 154 -0.88 3.52 3.90
CA VAL A 154 -1.05 2.91 5.21
C VAL A 154 -1.07 4.05 6.24
N LEU A 155 -2.23 4.27 6.83
CA LEU A 155 -2.51 5.39 7.71
C LEU A 155 -2.64 4.91 9.16
N ILE A 156 -2.07 5.68 10.09
CA ILE A 156 -2.46 5.65 11.50
C ILE A 156 -3.12 6.97 11.82
N ARG A 157 -4.36 6.91 12.31
CA ARG A 157 -5.15 8.06 12.74
C ARG A 157 -5.41 7.98 14.24
N LYS A 158 -5.05 9.05 14.96
CA LYS A 158 -5.46 9.28 16.35
C LYS A 158 -6.28 10.57 16.40
N PRO A 159 -7.59 10.52 16.69
CA PRO A 159 -8.42 11.73 16.82
C PRO A 159 -7.87 12.65 17.92
N LYS A 160 -7.94 13.97 17.72
CA LYS A 160 -7.35 14.95 18.65
C LYS A 160 -7.91 14.87 20.07
N ASP A 161 -9.20 14.55 20.19
CA ASP A 161 -9.91 14.52 21.48
C ASP A 161 -10.05 13.09 22.05
N SER A 162 -9.22 12.15 21.60
CA SER A 162 -9.27 10.77 22.08
C SER A 162 -7.88 10.20 22.32
N ASP A 163 -7.64 9.76 23.55
CA ASP A 163 -6.43 9.03 23.93
C ASP A 163 -6.53 7.52 23.68
N ASP A 164 -7.74 7.01 23.57
CA ASP A 164 -8.09 5.60 23.55
C ASP A 164 -8.53 5.09 22.17
N ARG A 165 -8.68 5.96 21.17
CA ARG A 165 -9.08 5.58 19.82
C ARG A 165 -7.92 5.73 18.85
N VAL A 166 -7.48 4.61 18.30
CA VAL A 166 -6.50 4.58 17.21
C VAL A 166 -7.06 3.75 16.07
N ILE A 167 -7.15 4.38 14.92
CA ILE A 167 -7.67 3.78 13.68
C ILE A 167 -6.49 3.58 12.74
N VAL A 168 -6.38 2.38 12.18
CA VAL A 168 -5.51 2.07 11.07
C VAL A 168 -6.36 2.09 9.81
N GLU A 169 -5.90 2.76 8.76
CA GLU A 169 -6.60 2.75 7.47
C GLU A 169 -5.66 2.29 6.35
N LEU A 170 -6.19 1.48 5.45
CA LEU A 170 -5.57 1.19 4.17
C LEU A 170 -6.35 1.94 3.10
N VAL A 171 -5.86 3.11 2.70
CA VAL A 171 -6.46 3.92 1.64
C VAL A 171 -5.80 3.54 0.32
N SER A 172 -6.55 2.97 -0.60
CA SER A 172 -6.02 2.44 -1.86
C SER A 172 -6.80 2.92 -3.07
N ILE A 173 -6.10 3.11 -4.18
CA ILE A 173 -6.71 3.37 -5.50
C ILE A 173 -6.05 2.51 -6.56
N GLY A 174 -6.88 1.82 -7.35
CA GLY A 174 -6.44 1.12 -8.56
C GLY A 174 -6.45 2.07 -9.75
N LEU A 175 -5.33 2.14 -10.47
CA LEU A 175 -5.11 3.01 -11.63
C LEU A 175 -4.52 2.21 -12.79
N LEU A 176 -4.95 2.55 -13.99
CA LEU A 176 -4.20 2.31 -15.22
C LEU A 176 -3.22 3.46 -15.41
N LEU A 177 -1.94 3.16 -15.57
CA LEU A 177 -0.92 4.15 -15.88
C LEU A 177 -0.37 3.91 -17.28
N ASP A 178 -0.23 5.01 -18.02
CA ASP A 178 0.45 5.02 -19.29
C ASP A 178 1.85 5.60 -19.16
N THR A 179 2.68 5.27 -20.15
CA THR A 179 4.07 5.70 -20.21
C THR A 179 4.33 6.26 -21.59
N THR A 180 4.83 7.49 -21.63
CA THR A 180 5.34 8.08 -22.87
C THR A 180 6.51 7.25 -23.42
N ARG A 181 6.96 7.55 -24.66
CA ARG A 181 8.17 6.93 -25.24
C ARG A 181 9.43 7.11 -24.38
N ASN A 182 9.44 8.13 -23.52
CA ASN A 182 10.54 8.43 -22.62
C ASN A 182 10.30 7.89 -21.20
N GLY A 183 9.33 6.99 -20.99
CA GLY A 183 9.05 6.38 -19.67
C GLY A 183 8.36 7.29 -18.66
N VAL A 184 8.06 8.54 -19.01
CA VAL A 184 7.30 9.46 -18.16
C VAL A 184 5.88 8.94 -17.98
N VAL A 185 5.40 8.93 -16.75
CA VAL A 185 4.09 8.41 -16.37
C VAL A 185 2.98 9.42 -16.63
N GLU A 186 1.90 8.92 -17.23
CA GLU A 186 0.68 9.66 -17.48
C GLU A 186 -0.50 8.88 -16.89
N ILE A 187 -1.48 9.59 -16.34
CA ILE A 187 -2.75 9.01 -15.92
C ILE A 187 -3.75 9.31 -17.05
N PRO A 188 -4.21 8.30 -17.80
CA PRO A 188 -5.26 8.48 -18.80
C PRO A 188 -6.61 8.73 -18.15
N GLU A 189 -7.58 9.17 -18.96
CA GLU A 189 -9.00 9.17 -18.59
C GLU A 189 -9.45 7.73 -18.31
N GLN A 190 -10.08 7.52 -17.15
CA GLN A 190 -10.49 6.19 -16.70
C GLN A 190 -11.48 6.24 -15.53
N GLU A 191 -12.11 5.11 -15.25
CA GLU A 191 -12.79 4.86 -13.98
C GLU A 191 -11.83 4.15 -13.03
N ALA A 192 -11.54 4.76 -11.88
CA ALA A 192 -10.64 4.24 -10.87
C ALA A 192 -11.42 3.84 -9.61
N ILE A 193 -11.12 2.68 -9.04
CA ILE A 193 -11.75 2.22 -7.80
C ILE A 193 -10.93 2.72 -6.62
N PHE A 194 -11.54 3.56 -5.79
CA PHE A 194 -10.97 4.07 -4.55
C PHE A 194 -11.59 3.33 -3.36
N VAL A 195 -10.76 2.81 -2.46
CA VAL A 195 -11.18 2.00 -1.30
C VAL A 195 -10.46 2.47 -0.05
N THR A 196 -11.19 2.60 1.05
CA THR A 196 -10.63 2.75 2.40
C THR A 196 -11.09 1.58 3.24
N LYS A 197 -10.16 0.76 3.69
CA LYS A 197 -10.40 -0.29 4.70
C LYS A 197 -9.95 0.22 6.06
N GLN A 198 -10.82 0.22 7.06
CA GLN A 198 -10.46 0.63 8.42
C GLN A 198 -10.31 -0.56 9.36
N TYR A 199 -9.39 -0.42 10.31
CA TYR A 199 -9.23 -1.29 11.45
C TYR A 199 -9.12 -0.45 12.71
N GLU A 200 -9.88 -0.78 13.74
CA GLU A 200 -9.80 -0.11 15.03
C GLU A 200 -8.93 -0.92 15.98
N MET A 201 -8.01 -0.26 16.68
CA MET A 201 -7.18 -0.92 17.66
C MET A 201 -7.98 -1.22 18.94
N LYS A 202 -7.97 -2.49 19.36
CA LYS A 202 -8.59 -2.93 20.61
C LYS A 202 -7.72 -2.53 21.80
N THR A 203 -7.87 -1.30 22.27
CA THR A 203 -6.98 -0.71 23.29
C THR A 203 -6.93 -1.50 24.58
N ASN A 204 -8.05 -2.03 25.08
CA ASN A 204 -8.05 -2.90 26.26
C ASN A 204 -7.17 -4.14 26.06
N PHE A 205 -7.28 -4.82 24.91
CA PHE A 205 -6.42 -5.97 24.58
C PHE A 205 -4.94 -5.56 24.55
N VAL A 206 -4.63 -4.41 23.93
CA VAL A 206 -3.26 -3.91 23.81
C VAL A 206 -2.65 -3.60 25.17
N VAL A 207 -3.41 -2.96 26.06
CA VAL A 207 -2.98 -2.63 27.43
C VAL A 207 -2.81 -3.89 28.27
N GLU A 208 -3.80 -4.79 28.26
CA GLU A 208 -3.76 -6.05 29.03
C GLU A 208 -2.63 -6.98 28.60
N ARG A 209 -2.22 -6.91 27.33
CA ARG A 209 -1.17 -7.78 26.75
C ARG A 209 0.15 -7.04 26.50
N ALA A 210 0.34 -5.85 27.08
CA ALA A 210 1.43 -4.96 26.75
C ALA A 210 2.84 -5.60 26.84
N ASP A 211 3.14 -6.36 27.90
CA ASP A 211 4.44 -7.03 28.03
C ASP A 211 4.66 -8.04 26.90
N ARG A 212 3.67 -8.91 26.67
CA ARG A 212 3.74 -9.92 25.63
C ARG A 212 3.82 -9.31 24.23
N LEU A 213 3.09 -8.21 24.00
CA LEU A 213 3.17 -7.48 22.74
C LEU A 213 4.55 -6.86 22.57
N PHE A 214 5.12 -6.26 23.61
CA PHE A 214 6.49 -5.75 23.55
C PHE A 214 7.51 -6.84 23.18
N ASP A 215 7.41 -8.00 23.82
CA ASP A 215 8.34 -9.12 23.58
C ASP A 215 8.25 -9.68 22.16
N VAL A 216 7.04 -9.75 21.58
CA VAL A 216 6.79 -10.39 20.27
C VAL A 216 6.86 -9.39 19.11
N VAL A 217 6.32 -8.19 19.30
CA VAL A 217 6.15 -7.16 18.26
C VAL A 217 7.35 -6.22 18.22
N GLY A 218 7.94 -5.92 19.39
CA GLY A 218 8.91 -4.85 19.54
C GLY A 218 8.30 -3.46 19.37
N VAL A 219 9.14 -2.42 19.34
CA VAL A 219 8.70 -1.01 19.22
C VAL A 219 9.19 -0.38 17.93
N THR A 220 8.28 0.30 17.22
CA THR A 220 8.54 1.10 16.03
C THR A 220 7.97 2.49 16.20
N SER A 221 8.82 3.52 16.13
CA SER A 221 8.36 4.92 16.17
C SER A 221 7.59 5.30 14.91
N LEU A 222 6.75 6.34 14.99
CA LEU A 222 5.97 6.84 13.85
C LEU A 222 6.83 7.21 12.64
N ASN A 223 7.99 7.83 12.87
CA ASN A 223 8.95 8.14 11.79
C ASN A 223 9.48 6.88 11.09
N LYS A 224 9.85 5.84 11.86
CA LYS A 224 10.32 4.57 11.30
C LYS A 224 9.20 3.83 10.57
N PHE A 225 7.97 3.93 11.06
CA PHE A 225 6.79 3.41 10.38
C PHE A 225 6.57 4.09 9.03
N GLY A 226 6.61 5.43 8.99
CA GLY A 226 6.47 6.19 7.75
C GLY A 226 7.49 5.77 6.70
N LEU A 227 8.75 5.58 7.10
CA LEU A 227 9.81 5.08 6.22
C LEU A 227 9.58 3.62 5.78
N TYR A 228 9.21 2.73 6.71
CA TYR A 228 9.06 1.30 6.43
C TYR A 228 8.01 1.00 5.35
N PHE A 229 6.87 1.70 5.40
CA PHE A 229 5.76 1.53 4.47
C PHE A 229 5.84 2.42 3.24
N THR A 230 6.87 3.25 3.12
CA THR A 230 7.07 4.10 1.94
C THR A 230 7.97 3.40 0.93
N SER A 231 7.39 2.99 -0.19
CA SER A 231 8.15 2.57 -1.36
C SER A 231 9.13 3.68 -1.75
N PRO A 232 10.34 3.32 -2.22
CA PRO A 232 11.29 4.32 -2.69
C PRO A 232 10.62 5.13 -3.81
N PRO A 233 10.90 6.45 -3.91
CA PRO A 233 10.44 7.23 -5.04
C PRO A 233 10.88 6.51 -6.31
N ALA A 234 9.98 6.37 -7.30
CA ALA A 234 10.28 5.66 -8.54
C ALA A 234 11.27 6.43 -9.42
N GLN A 235 12.44 6.83 -8.90
CA GLN A 235 13.63 7.15 -9.67
C GLN A 235 14.29 5.82 -10.02
N PHE A 236 14.02 5.30 -11.21
CA PHE A 236 14.86 4.25 -11.79
C PHE A 236 15.91 4.93 -12.68
N PRO A 237 17.06 5.33 -12.11
CA PRO A 237 18.31 4.58 -12.30
C PRO A 237 19.22 4.58 -11.03
N ASN A 238 20.06 3.58 -10.71
CA ASN A 238 20.88 2.74 -11.58
C ASN A 238 20.98 1.31 -11.02
N ILE A 239 20.33 0.34 -11.67
CA ILE A 239 20.64 -1.09 -11.52
C ILE A 239 21.88 -1.35 -12.38
N ARG A 240 23.08 -1.08 -11.84
CA ARG A 240 24.26 -1.81 -12.29
C ARG A 240 24.40 -3.16 -11.57
N ASP A 241 23.58 -3.41 -10.53
CA ASP A 241 23.78 -4.51 -9.56
C ASP A 241 22.75 -5.66 -9.62
N TRP A 242 21.81 -5.69 -10.57
CA TRP A 242 20.76 -6.74 -10.59
C TRP A 242 20.70 -7.58 -11.88
N TYR A 243 21.70 -7.43 -12.77
CA TYR A 243 21.91 -8.42 -13.83
C TYR A 243 22.90 -9.46 -13.34
N ASP A 244 22.39 -10.60 -12.87
CA ASP A 244 23.12 -11.86 -12.92
C ASP A 244 22.31 -12.82 -13.80
N ASN A 245 22.83 -13.10 -15.00
CA ASN A 245 22.45 -14.21 -15.88
C ASN A 245 21.09 -14.20 -16.63
N GLY A 246 20.57 -13.02 -16.99
CA GLY A 246 19.83 -12.86 -18.26
C GLY A 246 18.58 -13.75 -18.49
N LYS A 247 17.81 -14.10 -17.45
CA LYS A 247 16.53 -14.79 -17.60
C LYS A 247 15.40 -14.10 -16.80
N PRO A 248 14.20 -13.89 -17.38
CA PRO A 248 13.03 -13.46 -16.63
C PRO A 248 12.51 -14.64 -15.78
N LEU A 249 12.17 -14.35 -14.52
CA LEU A 249 11.50 -15.27 -13.61
C LEU A 249 9.98 -15.08 -13.76
N HIS A 250 9.34 -16.17 -14.21
CA HIS A 250 7.96 -16.64 -14.03
C HIS A 250 6.74 -15.71 -14.15
N ASP A 251 5.72 -16.30 -14.79
CA ASP A 251 4.33 -15.87 -14.90
C ASP A 251 3.63 -16.00 -13.53
N ASP A 252 3.10 -14.90 -13.00
CA ASP A 252 2.24 -14.90 -11.82
C ASP A 252 0.97 -14.07 -12.09
N GLU A 253 -0.14 -14.56 -11.53
CA GLU A 253 -1.50 -14.09 -11.68
C GLU A 253 -1.69 -12.67 -11.11
N GLY A 254 -2.54 -11.86 -11.78
CA GLY A 254 -2.80 -10.47 -11.44
C GLY A 254 -3.46 -10.26 -10.07
N CYS A 255 -3.29 -9.06 -9.53
CA CYS A 255 -3.61 -8.62 -8.18
C CYS A 255 -5.04 -8.08 -8.02
N PHE A 256 -5.91 -8.27 -9.01
CA PHE A 256 -7.29 -7.76 -8.98
C PHE A 256 -8.31 -8.83 -9.38
N ASP A 257 -9.06 -9.32 -8.40
CA ASP A 257 -10.43 -9.81 -8.59
C ASP A 257 -11.35 -8.76 -7.96
N PHE A 258 -11.98 -7.93 -8.80
CA PHE A 258 -13.13 -7.10 -8.42
C PHE A 258 -14.41 -7.80 -8.87
#